data_AF-A0A536NJ71-F1
#
_entry.id   AF-A0A536NJ71-F1
#
_cell.length_a   1.000
_cell.length_b   1.000
_cell.length_c   1.000
_cell.angle_alpha   90.00
_cell.angle_beta   90.00
_cell.angle_gamma   90.00
#
_symmetry.space_group_name_H-M   'P 1'
#
loop_
_entity.id
_entity.type
_entity.pdbx_description
1 polymer ?
#
loop_
_entity_poly.entity_id
_entity_poly.type
_entity_poly.pdbx_seq_one_letter_code
_entity_poly.pdbx_strand_id
1 'polypeptide(L)' 'MGTSFVGRQTELALLESICSNAIAEETPSAVLISGPPGSGKSRLLTEFSSRQRGLRPLRMAGYEAGNRV' A
#
# COMPACT_ATOMS: atom_id res chain seq x y z
N MET A 1 -21.29 1.96 4.48
CA MET A 1 -21.31 1.38 3.12
C MET A 1 -20.07 1.88 2.39
N GLY A 2 -19.06 1.04 2.16
CA GLY A 2 -17.83 1.46 1.48
C GLY A 2 -18.00 1.47 -0.03
N THR A 3 -17.41 2.45 -0.71
CA THR A 3 -17.30 2.44 -2.18
C THR A 3 -16.47 1.23 -2.63
N SER A 4 -16.91 0.56 -3.70
CA SER A 4 -16.17 -0.55 -4.30
C SER A 4 -14.78 -0.09 -4.78
N PHE A 5 -13.79 -0.95 -4.64
CA PHE A 5 -12.42 -0.69 -5.10
C PHE A 5 -12.20 -1.30 -6.49
N VAL A 6 -11.95 -0.46 -7.49
CA VAL A 6 -11.87 -0.86 -8.91
C VAL A 6 -10.62 -0.30 -9.60
N GLY A 7 -10.17 -0.98 -10.66
CA GLY A 7 -9.12 -0.49 -11.57
C GLY A 7 -7.67 -0.59 -11.08
N ARG A 8 -7.42 -1.22 -9.92
CA ARG A 8 -6.10 -1.32 -9.28
C ARG A 8 -5.72 -2.75 -8.90
N GLN A 9 -6.33 -3.73 -9.56
CA GLN A 9 -6.16 -5.15 -9.28
C GLN A 9 -4.71 -5.60 -9.51
N THR A 10 -4.06 -5.08 -10.54
CA THR A 10 -2.66 -5.42 -10.87
C THR A 10 -1.69 -4.94 -9.79
N GLU A 11 -1.82 -3.70 -9.34
CA GLU A 11 -0.96 -3.16 -8.28
C GLU A 11 -1.19 -3.87 -6.96
N LEU A 12 -2.44 -4.25 -6.67
CA LEU A 12 -2.78 -4.99 -5.47
C LEU A 12 -2.18 -6.40 -5.47
N ALA A 13 -2.27 -7.11 -6.61
CA ALA A 13 -1.64 -8.42 -6.79
C ALA A 13 -0.10 -8.34 -6.68
N LEU A 14 0.51 -7.26 -7.18
CA LEU A 14 1.95 -7.02 -7.06
C LEU A 14 2.36 -6.85 -5.58
N LEU A 15 1.61 -6.05 -4.80
CA LEU A 15 1.87 -5.88 -3.37
C LEU A 15 1.69 -7.19 -2.60
N GLU A 16 0.65 -7.96 -2.91
CA GLU A 16 0.39 -9.28 -2.31
C GLU A 16 1.54 -10.27 -2.60
N SER A 17 2.02 -10.31 -3.84
CA SER A 17 3.16 -11.14 -4.24
C SER A 17 4.45 -10.77 -3.51
N ILE A 18 4.81 -9.48 -3.47
CA ILE A 18 6.02 -9.00 -2.79
C ILE A 18 5.96 -9.33 -1.29
N CYS A 19 4.82 -9.11 -0.64
CA CYS A 19 4.64 -9.41 0.76
C CYS A 19 4.74 -10.92 1.05
N SER A 20 4.10 -11.75 0.23
CA SER A 20 4.15 -13.21 0.36
C SER A 20 5.59 -13.72 0.22
N ASN A 21 6.33 -13.23 -0.77
CA ASN A 21 7.72 -13.64 -0.98
C ASN A 21 8.63 -13.16 0.16
N ALA A 22 8.47 -11.92 0.64
CA ALA A 22 9.25 -11.40 1.75
C ALA A 22 9.06 -12.23 3.04
N ILE A 23 7.84 -12.73 3.27
CA ILE A 23 7.55 -13.61 4.41
C ILE A 23 8.13 -15.00 4.19
N ALA A 24 7.92 -15.59 3.01
CA ALA A 24 8.36 -16.95 2.70
C ALA A 24 9.88 -17.09 2.74
N GLU A 25 10.59 -16.10 2.22
CA GLU A 25 12.06 -16.10 2.11
C GLU A 25 12.76 -15.39 3.29
N GLU A 26 12.00 -14.99 4.32
CA GLU A 26 12.50 -14.24 5.49
C GLU A 26 13.36 -13.02 5.11
N THR A 27 13.09 -12.41 3.96
CA THR A 27 13.92 -11.35 3.37
C THR A 27 13.14 -10.03 3.31
N PRO A 28 13.58 -8.98 4.03
CA PRO A 28 12.89 -7.69 4.03
C PRO A 28 12.76 -7.07 2.63
N SER A 29 11.58 -6.52 2.33
CA SER A 29 11.29 -5.87 1.05
C SER A 29 10.67 -4.50 1.25
N ALA A 30 10.93 -3.58 0.32
CA ALA A 30 10.37 -2.23 0.31
C ALA A 30 9.72 -1.91 -1.02
N VAL A 31 8.57 -1.23 -0.99
CA VAL A 31 7.83 -0.78 -2.18
C VAL A 31 7.55 0.72 -2.08
N LEU A 32 7.89 1.46 -3.14
CA LEU A 32 7.57 2.88 -3.27
C LEU A 32 6.31 3.05 -4.13
N ILE A 33 5.26 3.64 -3.56
CA ILE A 33 4.03 3.98 -4.28
C ILE A 33 3.99 5.49 -4.51
N SER A 34 4.14 5.90 -5.77
CA SER A 34 4.08 7.31 -6.19
C SER A 34 2.89 7.58 -7.11
N GLY A 35 2.55 8.86 -7.29
CA GLY A 35 1.52 9.28 -8.22
C GLY A 35 0.79 10.55 -7.77
N PRO A 36 -0.06 11.12 -8.64
CA PRO A 36 -0.71 12.40 -8.37
C PRO A 36 -1.56 12.43 -7.09
N PRO A 37 -1.80 13.59 -6.48
CA PRO A 37 -2.80 13.75 -5.42
C PRO A 37 -4.15 13.16 -5.87
N GLY A 38 -4.87 12.50 -4.96
CA GLY A 38 -6.17 11.89 -5.27
C GLY A 38 -6.13 10.59 -6.09
N SER A 39 -4.97 10.11 -6.55
CA SER A 39 -4.88 8.91 -7.40
C SER A 39 -5.21 7.57 -6.72
N GLY A 40 -5.61 7.58 -5.44
CA GLY A 40 -6.02 6.38 -4.71
C GLY A 40 -4.91 5.61 -3.99
N LYS A 41 -3.68 6.13 -3.88
CA LYS A 41 -2.54 5.47 -3.18
C LYS A 41 -2.87 5.04 -1.75
N SER A 42 -3.44 5.95 -0.95
CA SER A 42 -3.86 5.65 0.43
C SER A 42 -4.95 4.58 0.49
N ARG A 43 -5.83 4.54 -0.53
CA ARG A 43 -6.87 3.51 -0.63
C ARG A 43 -6.26 2.16 -1.02
N LEU A 44 -5.35 2.12 -1.99
CA LEU A 44 -4.61 0.91 -2.36
C LEU A 44 -3.91 0.28 -1.15
N LEU A 45 -3.20 1.08 -0.35
CA LEU A 45 -2.56 0.58 0.88
C LEU A 45 -3.57 0.04 1.89
N THR A 46 -4.73 0.68 2.03
CA THR A 46 -5.78 0.22 2.94
C THR A 46 -6.38 -1.11 2.48
N GLU A 47 -6.62 -1.27 1.17
CA GLU A 47 -7.12 -2.52 0.58
C GLU A 47 -6.10 -3.64 0.65
N PHE A 48 -4.81 -3.34 0.46
CA PHE A 48 -3.74 -4.31 0.67
C PHE A 48 -3.69 -4.77 2.13
N SER A 49 -3.63 -3.83 3.08
CA SER A 49 -3.55 -4.16 4.51
C SER A 49 -4.78 -4.91 5.03
N SER A 50 -5.99 -4.63 4.51
CA SER A 50 -7.20 -5.34 4.93
C SER A 50 -7.22 -6.82 4.50
N ARG A 51 -6.44 -7.17 3.46
CA ARG A 51 -6.33 -8.54 2.94
C ARG A 51 -5.23 -9.36 3.62
N GLN A 52 -4.26 -8.70 4.25
CA GLN A 52 -3.19 -9.39 4.98
C GLN A 52 -3.71 -9.89 6.34
N ARG A 53 -4.19 -11.13 6.40
CA ARG A 53 -4.62 -11.75 7.65
C ARG A 53 -3.42 -12.16 8.49
N GLY A 54 -3.50 -11.95 9.80
CA GLY A 54 -2.45 -12.36 10.74
C GLY A 54 -1.26 -11.39 10.86
N LEU A 55 -1.18 -10.38 10.00
CA LEU A 55 -0.20 -9.31 10.13
C LEU A 55 -0.79 -8.11 10.89
N ARG A 56 0.04 -7.45 11.70
CA ARG A 56 -0.30 -6.17 12.34
C ARG A 56 0.40 -5.04 11.60
N PRO A 57 -0.27 -4.32 10.69
CA PRO A 57 0.36 -3.25 9.95
C PRO A 57 0.69 -2.08 10.88
N LEU A 58 1.94 -1.61 10.81
CA LEU A 58 2.34 -0.35 11.43
C LEU A 58 2.25 0.75 10.37
N ARG A 59 1.53 1.83 10.68
CA ARG A 59 1.34 2.96 9.77
C ARG A 59 2.00 4.21 10.35
N MET A 60 2.87 4.81 9.56
CA MET A 60 3.44 6.13 9.83
C MET A 60 3.04 7.09 8.71
N ALA A 61 2.79 8.34 9.07
CA ALA A 61 2.53 9.41 8.13
C ALA A 61 3.41 10.60 8.49
N GLY A 62 4.17 11.10 7.52
CA GLY A 62 4.90 12.36 7.63
C GLY A 62 4.12 13.47 6.95
N TYR A 63 4.18 14.68 7.52
CA TYR A 63 3.73 15.90 6.87
C TYR A 63 4.97 16.68 6.42
N GLU A 64 5.16 16.76 5.10
CA GLU A 64 6.09 17.71 4.51
C GLU A 64 5.31 19.01 4.30
N ALA A 65 5.70 20.08 5.00
CA ALA A 65 5.17 21.41 4.70
C ALA A 65 5.59 21.76 3.27
N GLY A 66 4.62 21.98 2.38
CA GLY A 66 4.92 22.33 1.00
C GLY A 66 5.87 23.52 0.95
N ASN A 67 7.06 23.33 0.41
CA ASN A 67 8.03 24.40 0.29
C ASN A 67 7.41 25.48 -0.60
N ARG A 68 7.17 26.66 -0.02
CA ARG A 68 6.77 27.84 -0.78
C ARG A 68 8.01 28.33 -1.52
N VAL A 69 8.23 27.79 -2.71
CA VAL A 69 9.06 28.44 -3.74
C VAL A 69 8.29 29.57 -4.39
#